data_AF-A0A6B8KEB5-F1
#
_entry.id   AF-A0A6B8KEB5-F1
#
_cell.length_a   1.000
_cell.length_b   1.000
_cell.length_c   1.000
_cell.angle_alpha   90.00
_cell.angle_beta   90.00
_cell.angle_gamma   90.00
#
_symmetry.space_group_name_H-M   'P 1'
#
loop_
_entity.id
_entity.type
_entity.pdbx_description
1 polymer ?
#
loop_
_entity_poly.entity_id
_entity_poly.type
_entity_poly.pdbx_seq_one_letter_code
_entity_poly.pdbx_strand_id
1 'polypeptide(L)'
;MGLTLLFLVALLFAIPTSGLSLLAYAVYFFVHAYIRARARMHYANERHAEKAIKSGGGRFPSWIKDRGEVLIFIEVVQKSAERHGVPFAFSHAVMSASQFEILLRYAGAMEAEGASFIEQQDSVGKKVVEMWQGLPSEERQHFIVRSGDIPF
;
A
#
# COMPACT_ATOMS: atom_id res chain seq x y z
N MET A 1 19.32 -10.30 40.49
CA MET A 1 19.21 -10.29 39.01
C MET A 1 19.26 -8.90 38.40
N GLY A 2 18.64 -7.86 38.99
CA GLY A 2 18.66 -6.50 38.41
C GLY A 2 20.03 -5.81 38.35
N LEU A 3 20.86 -5.97 39.39
CA LEU A 3 22.18 -5.29 39.46
C LEU A 3 23.18 -5.85 38.43
N THR A 4 23.15 -7.16 38.19
CA THR A 4 23.99 -7.85 37.21
C THR A 4 23.60 -7.48 35.78
N LEU A 5 22.31 -7.31 35.49
CA LEU A 5 21.84 -6.86 34.18
C LEU A 5 22.30 -5.42 33.88
N LEU A 6 22.15 -4.51 34.86
CA LEU A 6 22.59 -3.12 34.72
C LEU A 6 24.12 -3.00 34.58
N PHE A 7 24.87 -3.82 35.31
CA PHE A 7 26.33 -3.87 35.22
C PHE A 7 26.79 -4.36 33.83
N LEU A 8 26.14 -5.40 33.27
CA LEU A 8 26.46 -5.89 31.93
C LEU A 8 26.11 -4.86 30.85
N VAL A 9 24.99 -4.15 30.98
CA VAL A 9 24.63 -3.04 30.09
C VAL A 9 25.66 -1.91 30.19
N ALA A 10 26.05 -1.51 31.40
CA ALA A 10 27.06 -0.46 31.62
C ALA A 10 28.44 -0.86 31.05
N LEU A 11 28.88 -2.11 31.25
CA LEU A 11 30.12 -2.63 30.70
C LEU A 11 30.11 -2.65 29.17
N LEU A 12 28.96 -2.96 28.57
CA LEU A 12 28.77 -2.96 27.13
C LEU A 12 28.90 -1.55 26.53
N PHE A 13 28.32 -0.54 27.19
CA PHE A 13 28.43 0.88 26.79
C PHE A 13 29.79 1.51 27.14
N ALA A 14 30.56 0.91 28.06
CA ALA A 14 31.88 1.43 28.47
C ALA A 14 32.99 1.19 27.43
N ILE A 15 32.80 0.27 26.47
CA ILE A 15 33.74 0.05 25.37
C ILE A 15 33.30 0.94 24.19
N PRO A 16 34.03 2.03 23.87
CA PRO A 16 33.55 3.10 23.00
C PRO A 16 33.22 2.67 21.57
N THR A 17 33.71 1.52 21.11
CA THR A 17 33.51 1.00 19.76
C THR A 17 32.62 -0.25 19.71
N SER A 18 32.70 -1.14 20.70
CA SER A 18 31.95 -2.40 20.73
C SER A 18 30.52 -2.27 21.25
N GLY A 19 30.26 -1.32 22.15
CA GLY A 19 28.90 -1.03 22.64
C GLY A 19 28.02 -0.40 21.56
N LEU A 20 28.59 0.52 20.79
CA LEU A 20 27.90 1.21 19.71
C LEU A 20 27.56 0.27 18.55
N SER A 21 28.47 -0.66 18.21
CA SER A 21 28.23 -1.63 17.15
C SER A 21 27.19 -2.68 17.52
N LEU A 22 27.14 -3.13 18.78
CA LEU A 22 26.08 -4.02 19.27
C LEU A 22 24.72 -3.32 19.28
N LEU A 23 24.67 -2.05 19.71
CA LEU A 23 23.45 -1.24 19.67
C LEU A 23 22.98 -1.07 18.21
N ALA A 24 23.88 -0.71 17.30
CA ALA A 24 23.57 -0.55 15.88
C ALA A 24 23.07 -1.87 15.27
N TYR A 25 23.68 -3.00 15.62
CA TYR A 25 23.22 -4.32 15.17
C TYR A 25 21.84 -4.68 15.73
N ALA A 26 21.58 -4.40 17.01
CA ALA A 26 20.28 -4.61 17.62
C ALA A 26 19.20 -3.74 16.94
N VAL A 27 19.46 -2.45 16.74
CA VAL A 27 18.57 -1.54 16.02
C VAL A 27 18.30 -2.05 14.60
N TYR A 28 19.35 -2.40 13.85
CA TYR A 28 19.21 -2.98 12.51
C TYR A 28 18.35 -4.26 12.53
N PHE A 29 18.61 -5.18 13.47
CA PHE A 29 17.85 -6.41 13.60
C PHE A 29 16.37 -6.17 13.89
N PHE A 30 16.04 -5.29 14.83
CA PHE A 30 14.65 -4.95 15.16
C PHE A 30 13.95 -4.22 14.02
N VAL A 31 14.61 -3.27 13.37
CA VAL A 31 14.06 -2.57 12.19
C VAL A 31 13.81 -3.55 11.06
N HIS A 32 14.75 -4.44 10.77
CA HIS A 32 14.61 -5.44 9.71
C HIS A 32 13.51 -6.46 10.01
N ALA A 33 13.41 -6.90 11.26
CA ALA A 33 12.34 -7.79 11.70
C ALA A 33 10.97 -7.12 11.62
N TYR A 34 10.87 -5.85 12.03
CA TYR A 34 9.66 -5.04 11.94
C TYR A 34 9.22 -4.85 10.48
N ILE A 35 10.14 -4.46 9.59
CA ILE A 35 9.86 -4.31 8.16
C ILE A 35 9.38 -5.63 7.56
N ARG A 36 10.04 -6.76 7.85
CA ARG A 36 9.61 -8.09 7.37
C ARG A 36 8.26 -8.52 7.93
N ALA A 37 7.97 -8.20 9.19
CA ALA A 37 6.67 -8.50 9.79
C ALA A 37 5.57 -7.68 9.10
N ARG A 38 5.79 -6.38 8.93
CA ARG A 38 4.85 -5.49 8.25
C ARG A 38 4.61 -5.87 6.80
N ALA A 39 5.66 -6.24 6.06
CA ALA A 39 5.52 -6.73 4.69
C ALA A 39 4.66 -8.02 4.62
N ARG A 40 4.86 -8.97 5.55
CA ARG A 40 4.02 -10.18 5.61
C ARG A 40 2.57 -9.88 5.99
N MET A 41 2.36 -8.95 6.91
CA MET A 41 1.02 -8.50 7.29
C MET A 41 0.31 -7.81 6.12
N HIS A 42 1.02 -7.01 5.31
CA HIS A 42 0.43 -6.38 4.13
C HIS A 42 -0.16 -7.41 3.15
N TYR A 43 0.59 -8.46 2.81
CA TYR A 43 0.07 -9.55 1.96
C TYR A 43 -1.11 -10.30 2.59
N ALA A 44 -1.10 -10.49 3.91
CA ALA A 44 -2.23 -11.09 4.62
C ALA A 44 -3.47 -10.19 4.53
N ASN A 45 -3.30 -8.89 4.78
CA ASN A 45 -4.34 -7.88 4.74
C ASN A 45 -4.98 -7.78 3.35
N GLU A 46 -4.17 -7.80 2.28
CA GLU A 46 -4.67 -7.83 0.89
C GLU A 46 -5.59 -9.05 0.66
N ARG A 47 -5.18 -10.24 1.12
CA ARG A 47 -5.96 -11.48 0.97
C ARG A 47 -7.25 -11.47 1.81
N HIS A 48 -7.21 -10.94 3.02
CA HIS A 48 -8.39 -10.81 3.87
C HIS A 48 -9.39 -9.81 3.27
N ALA A 49 -8.90 -8.67 2.79
CA ALA A 49 -9.70 -7.66 2.12
C ALA A 49 -10.35 -8.21 0.84
N GLU A 50 -9.60 -8.98 0.02
CA GLU A 50 -10.15 -9.60 -1.19
C GLU A 50 -11.29 -10.58 -0.87
N LYS A 51 -11.12 -11.40 0.18
CA LYS A 51 -12.19 -12.31 0.65
C LYS A 51 -13.41 -11.53 1.14
N ALA A 52 -13.22 -10.46 1.89
CA ALA A 52 -14.31 -9.63 2.40
C ALA A 52 -15.11 -8.98 1.27
N ILE A 53 -14.46 -8.53 0.19
CA ILE A 53 -15.15 -7.99 -0.98
C ILE A 53 -15.93 -9.08 -1.71
N LYS A 54 -15.34 -10.26 -1.91
CA LYS A 54 -16.02 -11.42 -2.53
C LYS A 54 -17.25 -11.88 -1.74
N SER A 55 -17.25 -11.73 -0.42
CA SER A 55 -18.40 -12.06 0.43
C SER A 55 -19.39 -10.89 0.63
N GLY A 56 -19.20 -9.76 -0.07
CA GLY A 56 -20.06 -8.57 0.04
C GLY A 56 -19.89 -7.75 1.32
N GLY A 57 -18.86 -8.03 2.12
CA GLY A 57 -18.61 -7.43 3.44
C GLY A 57 -17.68 -6.22 3.44
N GLY A 58 -17.41 -5.59 2.29
CA GLY A 58 -16.51 -4.44 2.18
C GLY A 58 -17.10 -3.16 2.79
N ARG A 59 -16.35 -2.51 3.68
CA ARG A 59 -16.67 -1.18 4.24
C ARG A 59 -15.91 -0.08 3.51
N PHE A 60 -16.46 1.13 3.50
CA PHE A 60 -15.71 2.30 3.05
C PHE A 60 -14.59 2.65 4.04
N PRO A 61 -13.49 3.25 3.56
CA PRO A 61 -12.40 3.69 4.42
C PRO A 61 -12.82 4.91 5.23
N SER A 62 -12.18 5.10 6.38
CA SER A 62 -12.49 6.19 7.32
C SER A 62 -12.40 7.58 6.70
N TRP A 63 -11.46 7.76 5.77
CA TRP A 63 -11.15 9.00 5.09
C TRP A 63 -12.11 9.36 3.93
N ILE A 64 -13.09 8.50 3.60
CA ILE A 64 -13.97 8.70 2.43
C ILE A 64 -14.76 10.02 2.44
N LYS A 65 -14.99 10.60 3.63
CA LYS A 65 -15.72 11.86 3.80
C LYS A 65 -14.81 13.09 3.66
N ASP A 66 -13.51 12.91 3.71
CA ASP A 66 -12.54 13.97 3.48
C ASP A 66 -12.25 14.08 1.98
N ARG A 67 -12.72 15.16 1.37
CA ARG A 67 -12.53 15.41 -0.07
C ARG A 67 -11.05 15.54 -0.43
N GLY A 68 -10.23 16.10 0.45
CA GLY A 68 -8.79 16.25 0.23
C GLY A 68 -8.10 14.90 0.20
N GLU A 69 -8.39 14.03 1.18
CA GLU A 69 -7.82 12.67 1.22
C GLU A 69 -8.27 11.84 0.02
N VAL A 70 -9.54 11.94 -0.39
CA VAL A 70 -10.04 11.27 -1.61
C VAL A 70 -9.29 11.72 -2.86
N LEU A 71 -9.07 13.03 -3.04
CA LEU A 71 -8.35 13.56 -4.20
C LEU A 71 -6.89 13.10 -4.22
N ILE A 72 -6.20 13.16 -3.08
CA ILE A 72 -4.83 12.67 -2.95
C ILE A 72 -4.77 11.18 -3.27
N PHE A 73 -5.72 10.39 -2.76
CA PHE A 73 -5.79 8.96 -3.01
C PHE A 73 -5.92 8.65 -4.51
N ILE A 74 -6.87 9.30 -5.19
CA ILE A 74 -7.09 9.12 -6.64
C ILE A 74 -5.83 9.50 -7.41
N GLU A 75 -5.23 10.66 -7.12
CA GLU A 75 -4.05 11.15 -7.83
C GLU A 75 -2.86 10.17 -7.69
N VAL A 76 -2.59 9.71 -6.46
CA VAL A 76 -1.47 8.79 -6.21
C VAL A 76 -1.70 7.44 -6.88
N VAL A 77 -2.93 6.91 -6.82
CA VAL A 77 -3.27 5.64 -7.49
C VAL A 77 -3.13 5.76 -9.00
N GLN A 78 -3.62 6.85 -9.61
CA GLN A 78 -3.50 7.09 -11.05
C GLN A 78 -2.04 7.22 -11.49
N LYS A 79 -1.25 8.06 -10.80
CA LYS A 79 0.19 8.20 -11.08
C LYS A 79 0.95 6.89 -10.88
N SER A 80 0.59 6.10 -9.88
CA SER A 80 1.18 4.78 -9.67
C SER A 80 0.85 3.83 -10.83
N ALA A 81 -0.40 3.78 -11.27
CA ALA A 81 -0.82 2.95 -12.40
C ALA A 81 -0.13 3.37 -13.71
N GLU A 82 -0.01 4.66 -13.99
CA GLU A 82 0.69 5.20 -15.16
C GLU A 82 2.16 4.76 -15.22
N ARG A 83 2.85 4.79 -14.08
CA ARG A 83 4.24 4.28 -13.98
C ARG A 83 4.38 2.81 -14.35
N HIS A 84 3.28 2.04 -14.28
CA HIS A 84 3.20 0.64 -14.69
C HIS A 84 2.62 0.45 -16.10
N GLY A 85 2.53 1.52 -16.90
CA GLY A 85 2.09 1.47 -18.30
C GLY A 85 0.58 1.45 -18.49
N VAL A 86 -0.20 1.79 -17.46
CA VAL A 86 -1.66 1.96 -17.58
C VAL A 86 -1.96 3.33 -18.18
N PRO A 87 -2.73 3.44 -19.28
CA PRO A 87 -3.08 4.74 -19.84
C PRO A 87 -3.95 5.57 -18.90
N PHE A 88 -3.71 6.88 -18.81
CA PHE A 88 -4.49 7.80 -17.96
C PHE A 88 -5.99 7.72 -18.26
N ALA A 89 -6.38 7.62 -19.53
CA ALA A 89 -7.80 7.51 -19.89
C ALA A 89 -8.48 6.29 -19.25
N PHE A 90 -7.75 5.17 -19.12
CA PHE A 90 -8.26 3.97 -18.45
C PHE A 90 -8.34 4.16 -16.93
N SER A 91 -7.25 4.61 -16.30
CA SER A 91 -7.23 4.81 -14.85
C SER A 91 -8.26 5.87 -14.42
N HIS A 92 -8.44 6.94 -15.20
CA HIS A 92 -9.47 7.95 -15.00
C HIS A 92 -10.89 7.40 -15.13
N ALA A 93 -11.14 6.55 -16.14
CA ALA A 93 -12.43 5.90 -16.31
C ALA A 93 -12.75 4.97 -15.12
N VAL A 94 -11.78 4.19 -14.65
CA VAL A 94 -11.94 3.32 -13.46
C VAL A 94 -12.32 4.12 -12.22
N MET A 95 -11.67 5.27 -11.99
CA MET A 95 -11.92 6.13 -10.82
C MET A 95 -13.27 6.87 -10.88
N SER A 96 -13.87 6.95 -12.06
CA SER A 96 -15.14 7.65 -12.29
C SER A 96 -16.33 6.71 -12.43
N ALA A 97 -16.11 5.40 -12.42
CA ALA A 97 -17.11 4.37 -12.62
C ALA A 97 -17.48 3.66 -11.31
N SER A 98 -18.50 2.79 -11.34
CA SER A 98 -18.92 1.98 -10.18
C SER A 98 -17.80 1.07 -9.66
N GLN A 99 -16.84 0.71 -10.51
CA GLN A 99 -15.62 -0.01 -10.14
C GLN A 99 -14.82 0.73 -9.07
N PHE A 100 -14.86 2.07 -9.04
CA PHE A 100 -14.19 2.84 -8.00
C PHE A 100 -14.78 2.56 -6.61
N GLU A 101 -16.10 2.34 -6.52
CA GLU A 101 -16.73 1.99 -5.24
C GLU A 101 -16.18 0.66 -4.70
N ILE A 102 -15.97 -0.32 -5.58
CA ILE A 102 -15.39 -1.62 -5.19
C ILE A 102 -13.95 -1.44 -4.70
N LEU A 103 -13.15 -0.61 -5.39
CA LEU A 103 -11.78 -0.29 -4.99
C LEU A 103 -11.73 0.46 -3.64
N LEU A 104 -12.67 1.38 -3.40
CA LEU A 104 -12.79 2.07 -2.11
C LEU A 104 -13.18 1.10 -1.01
N ARG A 105 -14.15 0.20 -1.25
CA ARG A 105 -14.52 -0.83 -0.28
C ARG A 105 -13.35 -1.79 0.01
N TYR A 106 -12.52 -2.07 -0.99
CA TYR A 106 -11.30 -2.84 -0.80
C TYR A 106 -10.30 -2.09 0.10
N ALA A 107 -10.07 -0.80 -0.13
CA ALA A 107 -9.26 0.04 0.75
C ALA A 107 -9.79 0.09 2.20
N GLY A 108 -11.10 0.22 2.40
CA GLY A 108 -11.69 0.18 3.74
C GLY A 108 -11.62 -1.20 4.41
N ALA A 109 -11.67 -2.28 3.62
CA ALA A 109 -11.40 -3.62 4.13
C ALA A 109 -9.92 -3.83 4.49
N MET A 110 -8.98 -3.18 3.79
CA MET A 110 -7.57 -3.19 4.19
C MET A 110 -7.34 -2.37 5.46
N GLU A 111 -7.99 -1.22 5.59
CA GLU A 111 -7.94 -0.39 6.79
C GLU A 111 -8.44 -1.16 8.02
N ALA A 112 -9.46 -2.00 7.85
CA ALA A 112 -9.97 -2.92 8.87
C ALA A 112 -8.88 -3.78 9.52
N GLU A 113 -7.94 -4.24 8.69
CA GLU A 113 -6.84 -5.12 9.03
C GLU A 113 -5.58 -4.33 9.45
N GLY A 114 -5.70 -3.00 9.61
CA GLY A 114 -4.63 -2.12 10.06
C GLY A 114 -3.70 -1.62 8.95
N ALA A 115 -4.09 -1.74 7.67
CA ALA A 115 -3.31 -1.16 6.58
C ALA A 115 -3.36 0.38 6.64
N SER A 116 -2.19 1.01 6.50
CA SER A 116 -2.05 2.47 6.40
C SER A 116 -2.58 3.00 5.07
N PHE A 117 -2.82 4.31 5.01
CA PHE A 117 -3.26 5.01 3.80
C PHE A 117 -2.36 4.74 2.59
N ILE A 118 -1.03 4.74 2.79
CA ILE A 118 -0.05 4.46 1.73
C ILE A 118 -0.15 3.00 1.26
N GLU A 119 -0.32 2.05 2.18
CA GLU A 119 -0.51 0.64 1.83
C GLU A 119 -1.81 0.42 1.04
N GLN A 120 -2.88 1.15 1.40
CA GLN A 120 -4.13 1.14 0.64
C GLN A 120 -3.95 1.69 -0.78
N GLN A 121 -3.22 2.80 -0.95
CA GLN A 121 -2.91 3.39 -2.27
C GLN A 121 -2.10 2.42 -3.14
N ASP A 122 -1.08 1.78 -2.56
CA ASP A 122 -0.24 0.80 -3.28
C ASP A 122 -1.06 -0.38 -3.78
N SER A 123 -1.84 -1.02 -2.90
CA SER A 123 -2.65 -2.19 -3.27
C SER A 123 -3.79 -1.86 -4.23
N VAL A 124 -4.47 -0.71 -4.07
CA VAL A 124 -5.47 -0.27 -5.05
C VAL A 124 -4.81 0.04 -6.40
N GLY A 125 -3.63 0.64 -6.42
CA GLY A 125 -2.83 0.84 -7.63
C GLY A 125 -2.54 -0.47 -8.35
N LYS A 126 -2.08 -1.51 -7.63
CA LYS A 126 -1.89 -2.85 -8.19
C LYS A 126 -3.18 -3.41 -8.79
N LYS A 127 -4.33 -3.24 -8.12
CA LYS A 127 -5.63 -3.69 -8.64
C LYS A 127 -6.00 -2.99 -9.94
N VAL A 128 -5.74 -1.70 -10.08
CA VAL A 128 -5.95 -0.97 -11.33
C VAL A 128 -5.06 -1.53 -12.45
N VAL A 129 -3.80 -1.86 -12.15
CA VAL A 129 -2.89 -2.51 -13.11
C VAL A 129 -3.37 -3.90 -13.50
N GLU A 130 -3.82 -4.72 -12.54
CA GLU A 130 -4.41 -6.03 -12.80
C GLU A 130 -5.66 -5.93 -13.68
N MET A 131 -6.53 -4.96 -13.43
CA MET A 131 -7.70 -4.69 -14.27
C MET A 131 -7.31 -4.35 -15.70
N TRP A 132 -6.29 -3.50 -15.89
CA TRP A 132 -5.77 -3.16 -17.21
C TRP A 132 -5.20 -4.37 -17.94
N GLN A 133 -4.37 -5.18 -17.25
CA GLN A 133 -3.74 -6.36 -17.82
C GLN A 133 -4.74 -7.47 -18.15
N GLY A 134 -5.86 -7.53 -17.40
CA GLY A 134 -6.95 -8.47 -17.64
C GLY A 134 -7.86 -8.12 -18.82
N LEU A 135 -7.76 -6.91 -19.39
CA LEU A 135 -8.58 -6.52 -20.54
C LEU A 135 -8.16 -7.25 -21.84
N PRO A 136 -9.13 -7.63 -22.69
CA PRO A 136 -8.85 -8.05 -24.05
C PRO A 136 -8.03 -7.01 -24.81
N SER A 137 -7.14 -7.46 -25.70
CA SER A 137 -6.26 -6.57 -26.47
C SER A 137 -7.02 -5.52 -27.29
N GLU A 138 -8.21 -5.86 -27.78
CA GLU A 138 -9.09 -4.95 -28.53
C GLU A 138 -9.57 -3.76 -27.65
N GLU A 139 -9.99 -4.04 -26.42
CA GLU A 139 -10.42 -3.00 -25.48
C GLU A 139 -9.26 -2.11 -25.05
N ARG A 140 -8.06 -2.68 -24.88
CA ARG A 140 -6.86 -1.90 -24.54
C ARG A 140 -6.50 -0.90 -25.64
N GLN A 141 -6.65 -1.26 -26.91
CA GLN A 141 -6.37 -0.36 -28.03
C GLN A 141 -7.23 0.91 -27.99
N HIS A 142 -8.51 0.77 -27.61
CA HIS A 142 -9.42 1.93 -27.51
C HIS A 142 -8.93 2.97 -26.48
N PHE A 143 -8.40 2.53 -25.34
CA PHE A 143 -7.85 3.44 -24.32
C PHE A 143 -6.49 4.03 -24.68
N ILE A 144 -5.66 3.28 -25.42
CA ILE A 144 -4.36 3.76 -25.90
C ILE A 144 -4.56 4.88 -26.93
N VAL A 145 -5.45 4.68 -27.92
CA VAL A 145 -5.76 5.69 -28.93
C VAL A 145 -6.26 6.97 -28.26
N ARG A 146 -7.24 6.85 -27.35
CA ARG A 146 -7.81 8.01 -26.64
C ARG A 146 -6.82 8.76 -25.74
N SER A 147 -5.76 8.11 -25.27
CA SER A 147 -4.73 8.75 -24.45
C SER A 147 -3.70 9.53 -25.28
N GLY A 148 -3.56 9.22 -26.57
CA GLY A 148 -2.71 9.99 -27.50
C GLY A 148 -3.28 11.37 -27.87
N ASP A 149 -4.58 11.57 -27.66
CA ASP A 149 -5.31 12.79 -28.01
C ASP A 149 -5.39 13.82 -26.87
N ILE A 150 -4.85 13.51 -25.68
CA ILE A 150 -4.90 14.40 -24.52
C ILE A 150 -3.60 15.23 -24.51
N PRO A 151 -3.63 16.54 -24.83
CA PRO A 151 -2.46 17.39 -24.68
C PRO A 151 -2.12 17.51 -23.19
N PHE A 152 -0.84 17.29 -22.87
CA PHE A 152 -0.27 17.49 -21.54
C PHE A 152 -0.38 18.94 -21.08
#